data_AF-A0A359F4Z7-F1
#
_entry.id   AF-A0A359F4Z7-F1
#
_cell.length_a   1.000
_cell.length_b   1.000
_cell.length_c   1.000
_cell.angle_alpha   90.00
_cell.angle_beta   90.00
_cell.angle_gamma   90.00
#
_symmetry.space_group_name_H-M   'P 1'
#
loop_
_entity.id
_entity.type
_entity.pdbx_description
1 polymer ?
#
loop_
_entity_poly.entity_id
_entity_poly.type
_entity_poly.pdbx_seq_one_letter_code
_entity_poly.pdbx_strand_id
1 'polypeptide(L)'
;MAQPIRVQVPGPADLLQLVGTELDCAFTTTLSESNLEQFARATGESSQEFIPSNFLLSLVNLFLPEMLVVESFSMGVNVGLDSVSFPTPAKLSDPLTARGLVLSADQIGEGVQVVV
;
A
#
# COMPACT_ATOMS: atom_id res chain seq x y z
N MET A 1 0.15 17.92 18.18
CA MET A 1 0.48 16.90 17.17
C MET A 1 -0.63 16.94 16.14
N ALA A 2 -0.33 17.26 14.88
CA ALA A 2 -1.32 17.25 13.81
C ALA A 2 -1.73 15.79 13.55
N GLN A 3 -3.02 15.49 13.47
CA GLN A 3 -3.46 14.18 12.99
C GLN A 3 -3.00 14.04 11.53
N PRO A 4 -2.40 12.92 11.12
CA PRO A 4 -2.08 12.71 9.71
C PRO A 4 -3.40 12.68 8.95
N ILE A 5 -3.54 13.63 8.02
CA ILE A 5 -4.74 13.80 7.21
C ILE A 5 -4.60 12.82 6.05
N ARG A 6 -5.44 11.78 6.02
CA ARG A 6 -5.62 10.96 4.83
C ARG A 6 -5.96 11.88 3.66
N VAL A 7 -5.21 11.81 2.56
CA VAL A 7 -5.41 12.63 1.37
C VAL A 7 -6.73 12.22 0.71
N GLN A 8 -7.65 13.17 0.59
CA GLN A 8 -8.94 12.99 -0.10
C GLN A 8 -8.86 13.59 -1.49
N VAL A 9 -9.23 12.80 -2.49
CA VAL A 9 -9.12 13.15 -3.90
C VAL A 9 -10.51 13.00 -4.53
N PRO A 10 -11.14 14.08 -5.03
CA PRO A 10 -12.52 14.00 -5.54
C PRO A 10 -12.68 13.01 -6.69
N GLY A 11 -11.77 13.01 -7.66
CA GLY A 11 -11.79 12.06 -8.76
C GLY A 11 -10.40 11.73 -9.34
N PRO A 12 -10.32 10.75 -10.26
CA PRO A 12 -9.04 10.28 -10.80
C PRO A 12 -8.18 11.37 -11.44
N ALA A 13 -8.79 12.35 -12.12
CA ALA A 13 -8.05 13.44 -12.76
C ALA A 13 -7.27 14.32 -11.76
N ASP A 14 -7.74 14.43 -10.52
CA ASP A 14 -7.09 15.23 -9.47
C ASP A 14 -5.80 14.56 -8.97
N LEU A 15 -5.62 13.26 -9.18
CA LEU A 15 -4.39 12.53 -8.84
C LEU A 15 -3.16 13.09 -9.58
N LEU A 16 -3.36 13.67 -10.77
CA LEU A 16 -2.28 14.28 -11.56
C LEU A 16 -1.59 15.44 -10.83
N GLN A 17 -2.26 16.05 -9.86
CA GLN A 17 -1.73 17.18 -9.08
C GLN A 17 -0.93 16.74 -7.85
N LEU A 18 -0.89 15.44 -7.55
CA LEU A 18 -0.31 14.93 -6.30
C LEU A 18 1.15 14.51 -6.42
N VAL A 19 1.75 14.57 -7.61
CA VAL A 19 3.17 14.20 -7.80
C VAL A 19 4.07 15.00 -6.85
N GLY A 20 4.90 14.28 -6.09
CA GLY A 20 5.76 14.83 -5.03
C GLY A 20 5.11 14.95 -3.65
N THR A 21 3.85 14.55 -3.49
CA THR A 21 3.15 14.59 -2.19
C THR A 21 3.55 13.39 -1.34
N GLU A 22 4.06 13.65 -0.13
CA GLU A 22 4.26 12.63 0.90
C GLU A 22 2.91 12.18 1.46
N LEU A 23 2.76 10.87 1.62
CA LEU A 23 1.56 10.24 2.13
C LEU A 23 1.86 9.62 3.50
N ASP A 24 1.39 10.30 4.54
CA ASP A 24 1.48 9.81 5.90
C ASP A 24 0.37 8.78 6.21
N CYS A 25 0.71 7.79 7.03
CA CYS A 25 -0.23 6.79 7.52
C CYS A 25 -0.21 6.72 9.04
N ALA A 26 -1.32 7.10 9.68
CA ALA A 26 -1.52 6.87 11.12
C ALA A 26 -1.75 5.40 11.45
N PHE A 27 -2.25 4.62 10.48
CA PHE A 27 -2.57 3.23 10.70
C PHE A 27 -1.30 2.42 10.92
N THR A 28 -1.33 1.62 11.98
CA THR A 28 -0.29 0.66 12.36
C THR A 28 -0.96 -0.68 12.58
N THR A 29 -0.26 -1.76 12.23
CA THR A 29 -0.76 -3.12 12.42
C THR A 29 0.37 -4.05 12.82
N THR A 30 0.02 -5.22 13.34
CA THR A 30 0.96 -6.30 13.65
C THR A 30 0.46 -7.56 12.97
N LEU A 31 1.38 -8.35 12.40
CA LEU A 31 1.03 -9.64 11.83
C LEU A 31 1.11 -10.73 12.88
N SER A 32 0.07 -11.56 12.92
CA SER A 32 -0.05 -12.73 13.78
C SER A 32 0.14 -14.03 12.99
N GLU A 33 0.26 -15.15 13.70
CA GLU A 33 0.29 -16.49 13.11
C GLU A 33 -0.95 -16.76 12.24
N SER A 34 -2.14 -16.32 12.67
CA SER A 34 -3.37 -16.49 11.89
C SER A 34 -3.31 -15.75 10.55
N ASN A 35 -2.67 -14.57 10.51
CA ASN A 35 -2.49 -13.84 9.25
C ASN A 35 -1.55 -14.61 8.30
N LEU A 36 -0.49 -15.21 8.84
CA LEU A 36 0.45 -16.03 8.07
C LEU A 36 -0.21 -17.29 7.51
N GLU A 37 -1.04 -17.96 8.31
CA GLU A 37 -1.83 -19.12 7.86
C GLU A 37 -2.81 -18.75 6.75
N GLN A 38 -3.50 -17.60 6.86
CA GLN A 38 -4.40 -17.12 5.82
C GLN A 38 -3.65 -16.82 4.52
N PHE A 39 -2.49 -16.17 4.61
CA PHE A 39 -1.63 -15.93 3.46
C PHE A 39 -1.19 -17.24 2.80
N ALA A 40 -0.66 -18.17 3.59
CA ALA A 40 -0.22 -19.47 3.09
C ALA A 40 -1.35 -20.27 2.43
N ARG A 41 -2.57 -20.19 2.97
CA ARG A 41 -3.75 -20.82 2.34
C ARG A 41 -4.12 -20.17 1.01
N ALA A 42 -3.95 -18.85 0.88
CA ALA A 42 -4.29 -18.11 -0.34
C ALA A 42 -3.24 -18.27 -1.44
N THR A 43 -1.96 -18.37 -1.09
CA THR A 43 -0.84 -18.32 -2.05
C THR A 43 -0.05 -19.62 -2.18
N GLY A 44 -0.17 -20.53 -1.22
CA GLY A 44 0.67 -21.72 -1.10
C GLY A 44 2.06 -21.46 -0.50
N GLU A 45 2.39 -20.21 -0.16
CA GLU A 45 3.69 -19.84 0.41
C GLU A 45 3.64 -19.87 1.95
N SER A 46 4.44 -20.74 2.55
CA SER A 46 4.54 -20.88 4.02
C SER A 46 5.95 -20.53 4.51
N SER A 47 6.04 -20.08 5.76
CA SER A 47 7.30 -19.73 6.43
C SER A 47 7.18 -20.04 7.93
N GLN A 48 8.32 -20.34 8.56
CA GLN A 48 8.38 -20.69 9.99
C GLN A 48 9.13 -19.65 10.85
N GLU A 49 9.86 -18.71 10.22
CA GLU A 49 10.80 -17.84 10.95
C GLU A 49 10.58 -16.34 10.66
N PHE A 50 10.17 -16.00 9.44
CA PHE A 50 9.96 -14.61 9.00
C PHE A 50 8.65 -14.45 8.24
N ILE A 51 8.15 -13.21 8.18
CA ILE A 51 7.04 -12.86 7.29
C ILE A 51 7.55 -12.92 5.84
N PRO A 52 6.91 -13.69 4.94
CA PRO A 52 7.28 -13.73 3.53
C PRO A 52 7.26 -12.33 2.90
N SER A 53 8.24 -12.03 2.04
CA SER A 53 8.31 -10.73 1.36
C SER A 53 7.08 -10.43 0.51
N ASN A 54 6.50 -11.45 -0.14
CA ASN A 54 5.25 -11.30 -0.89
C ASN A 54 4.07 -10.98 0.02
N PHE A 55 4.09 -11.45 1.27
CA PHE A 55 3.08 -11.08 2.24
C PHE A 55 3.22 -9.60 2.60
N LEU A 56 4.43 -9.12 2.91
CA LEU A 56 4.68 -7.68 3.14
C LEU A 56 4.23 -6.83 1.96
N LEU A 57 4.55 -7.26 0.73
CA LEU A 57 4.14 -6.57 -0.49
C LEU A 57 2.62 -6.47 -0.63
N SER A 58 1.89 -7.54 -0.29
CA SER A 58 0.43 -7.53 -0.35
C SER A 58 -0.22 -6.54 0.62
N LEU A 59 0.47 -6.16 1.71
CA LEU A 59 -0.01 -5.18 2.68
C LEU A 59 -0.04 -3.75 2.13
N VAL A 60 0.61 -3.47 0.98
CA VAL A 60 0.51 -2.14 0.33
C VAL A 60 -0.96 -1.77 0.09
N ASN A 61 -1.79 -2.73 -0.32
CA ASN A 61 -3.24 -2.50 -0.53
C ASN A 61 -4.03 -2.36 0.77
N LEU A 62 -3.46 -2.72 1.93
CA LEU A 62 -4.03 -2.44 3.25
C LEU A 62 -3.69 -1.02 3.70
N PHE A 63 -2.47 -0.57 3.47
CA PHE A 63 -2.00 0.75 3.92
C PHE A 63 -2.37 1.90 2.97
N LEU A 64 -2.37 1.69 1.66
CA LEU A 64 -2.62 2.76 0.69
C LEU A 64 -4.00 3.42 0.86
N PRO A 65 -5.10 2.68 1.11
CA PRO A 65 -6.39 3.32 1.40
C PRO A 65 -6.37 4.15 2.69
N GLU A 66 -5.50 3.82 3.65
CA GLU A 66 -5.31 4.60 4.87
C GLU A 66 -4.63 5.94 4.63
N MET A 67 -3.86 6.05 3.55
CA MET A 67 -3.10 7.23 3.14
C MET A 67 -3.85 8.12 2.16
N LEU A 68 -4.48 7.53 1.14
CA LEU A 68 -5.10 8.23 0.02
C LEU A 68 -6.41 7.56 -0.37
N VAL A 69 -7.48 8.35 -0.51
CA VAL A 69 -8.78 7.91 -1.01
C VAL A 69 -9.20 8.77 -2.19
N VAL A 70 -9.64 8.09 -3.24
CA VAL A 70 -10.35 8.71 -4.36
C VAL A 70 -11.84 8.53 -4.12
N GLU A 71 -12.62 9.60 -4.13
CA GLU A 71 -14.04 9.54 -3.77
C GLU A 71 -14.90 9.00 -4.91
N SER A 72 -14.69 9.48 -6.14
CA SER A 72 -15.53 9.17 -7.30
C SER A 72 -14.75 8.46 -8.40
N PHE A 73 -14.76 7.12 -8.39
CA PHE A 73 -14.13 6.30 -9.42
C PHE A 73 -14.87 4.96 -9.59
N SER A 74 -14.76 4.33 -10.76
CA SER A 74 -15.45 3.06 -11.04
C SER A 74 -14.70 1.84 -10.50
N MET A 75 -13.38 1.83 -10.61
CA MET A 75 -12.50 0.75 -10.14
C MET A 75 -11.06 1.25 -10.00
N GLY A 76 -10.34 0.72 -9.01
CA GLY A 76 -8.90 0.88 -8.86
C GLY A 76 -8.24 -0.48 -9.04
N VAL A 77 -7.15 -0.53 -9.80
CA VAL A 77 -6.44 -1.79 -10.11
C VAL A 77 -4.97 -1.59 -9.75
N ASN A 78 -4.39 -2.56 -9.04
CA ASN A 78 -2.94 -2.64 -8.90
C ASN A 78 -2.39 -3.22 -10.22
N VAL A 79 -1.79 -2.34 -11.04
CA VAL A 79 -1.33 -2.68 -12.40
C VAL A 79 0.09 -3.26 -12.45
N GLY A 80 0.76 -3.35 -11.30
CA GLY A 80 2.11 -3.90 -11.21
C GLY A 80 3.02 -3.08 -10.30
N LEU A 81 4.30 -3.36 -10.44
CA LEU A 81 5.37 -2.82 -9.60
C LEU A 81 6.59 -2.62 -10.48
N ASP A 82 7.39 -1.61 -10.14
CA ASP A 82 8.75 -1.47 -10.66
C ASP A 82 9.72 -2.30 -9.81
N SER A 83 10.90 -1.77 -9.47
CA SER A 83 11.87 -2.45 -8.64
C SER A 83 11.48 -2.41 -7.16
N VAL A 84 11.36 -3.58 -6.55
CA VAL A 84 11.05 -3.74 -5.12
C VAL A 84 12.19 -4.50 -4.42
N SER A 85 12.53 -4.07 -3.21
CA SER A 85 13.55 -4.73 -2.39
C SER A 85 13.12 -4.85 -0.92
N PHE A 86 13.57 -5.92 -0.26
CA PHE A 86 13.27 -6.21 1.15
C PHE A 86 14.58 -6.33 1.92
N PRO A 87 15.17 -5.21 2.36
CA PRO A 87 16.53 -5.19 2.92
C PRO A 87 16.63 -5.90 4.27
N THR A 88 15.54 -5.92 5.05
CA THR A 88 15.49 -6.53 6.37
C THR A 88 14.29 -7.49 6.45
N PRO A 89 14.49 -8.75 6.88
CA PRO A 89 13.38 -9.67 7.13
C PRO A 89 12.46 -9.14 8.24
N ALA A 90 11.15 -9.12 7.99
CA ALA A 90 10.17 -8.74 9.00
C ALA A 90 9.79 -9.95 9.88
N LYS A 91 9.56 -9.71 11.18
CA LYS A 91 9.18 -10.75 12.13
C LYS A 91 7.73 -10.59 12.55
N LEU A 92 7.13 -11.70 12.99
CA LEU A 92 5.81 -11.68 13.62
C LEU A 92 5.83 -10.77 14.85
N SER A 93 4.67 -10.15 15.13
CA SER A 93 4.47 -9.21 16.24
C SER A 93 5.25 -7.89 16.17
N ASP A 94 6.12 -7.68 15.19
CA ASP A 94 6.71 -6.36 14.95
C ASP A 94 5.61 -5.38 14.48
N PRO A 95 5.54 -4.15 15.02
CA PRO A 95 4.62 -3.14 14.53
C PRO A 95 5.04 -2.69 13.13
N LEU A 96 4.11 -2.80 12.19
CA LEU A 96 4.26 -2.35 10.82
C LEU A 96 3.62 -0.97 10.66
N THR A 97 4.40 -0.04 10.16
CA THR A 97 3.97 1.28 9.70
C THR A 97 4.38 1.46 8.25
N ALA A 98 3.70 2.37 7.55
CA ALA A 98 3.96 2.65 6.16
C ALA A 98 4.01 4.16 5.92
N ARG A 99 4.74 4.57 4.88
CA ARG A 99 4.74 5.91 4.31
C ARG A 99 4.82 5.77 2.80
N GLY A 100 4.11 6.63 2.08
CA GLY A 100 4.12 6.66 0.62
C GLY A 100 4.63 7.99 0.08
N LEU A 101 5.01 8.01 -1.19
CA LEU A 101 5.33 9.25 -1.91
C LEU A 101 4.80 9.09 -3.32
N VAL A 102 3.93 10.00 -3.76
CA VAL A 102 3.45 9.95 -5.14
C VAL A 102 4.60 10.31 -6.08
N LEU A 103 5.16 9.31 -6.75
CA LEU A 103 6.32 9.45 -7.64
C LEU A 103 5.92 9.92 -9.04
N SER A 104 4.81 9.43 -9.57
CA SER A 104 4.26 9.86 -10.85
C SER A 104 2.76 9.65 -10.92
N ALA A 105 2.10 10.39 -11.81
CA ALA A 105 0.70 10.24 -12.13
C ALA A 105 0.50 10.57 -13.62
N ASP A 106 0.00 9.60 -14.38
CA ASP A 106 -0.11 9.67 -15.83
C ASP A 106 -1.54 9.39 -16.28
N GLN A 107 -2.06 10.21 -17.20
CA GLN A 107 -3.34 9.95 -17.85
C GLN A 107 -3.19 8.76 -18.80
N ILE A 108 -4.00 7.72 -18.62
CA ILE A 108 -4.04 6.54 -19.48
C ILE A 108 -5.47 6.31 -19.95
N GLY A 109 -5.75 6.68 -21.21
CA GLY A 109 -7.12 6.70 -21.73
C GLY A 109 -8.00 7.61 -20.87
N GLU A 110 -9.12 7.07 -20.38
CA GLU A 110 -10.03 7.78 -19.47
C GLU A 110 -9.65 7.66 -17.98
N GLY A 111 -8.61 6.88 -17.66
CA GLY A 111 -8.13 6.67 -16.29
C GLY A 111 -6.83 7.40 -15.98
N VAL A 112 -6.38 7.28 -14.73
CA VAL A 112 -5.08 7.75 -14.27
C VAL A 112 -4.33 6.61 -13.60
N GLN A 113 -3.07 6.42 -13.98
CA GLN A 113 -2.15 5.51 -13.32
C GLN A 113 -1.22 6.30 -12.41
N VAL A 114 -1.06 5.84 -11.18
CA VAL A 114 -0.22 6.50 -10.16
C VAL A 114 0.82 5.51 -9.66
N VAL A 115 2.05 6.00 -9.46
CA VAL A 115 3.12 5.27 -8.77
C VAL A 115 3.32 5.91 -7.40
N VAL A 116 3.28 5.10 -6.34
CA VAL A 116 3.33 5.51 -4.92
C VAL A 116 4.41 4.75 -4.18
#